data_AF-A0A5A7WNM4-F1
#
_entry.id   AF-A0A5A7WNM4-F1
#
_cell.length_a   1.000
_cell.length_b   1.000
_cell.length_c   1.000
_cell.angle_alpha   90.00
_cell.angle_beta   90.00
_cell.angle_gamma   90.00
#
_symmetry.space_group_name_H-M   'P 1'
#
loop_
_entity.id
_entity.type
_entity.pdbx_description
1 polymer ?
#
loop_
_entity_poly.entity_id
_entity_poly.type
_entity_poly.pdbx_seq_one_letter_code
_entity_poly.pdbx_strand_id
1 'polypeptide(L)'
;MPSPLPTVSRRQVLISGAALALLSTTAVGCSAPAKRPDVEALVAQLDRARADSQLAAAAASAARPDVAAALTTVAAERTSHVQALSDEITRIAGEAPQTSTAASPTSTSTTGEPHPPPTPRDVIAALKQSAESAAQAAAQQTGYPAGLLGSIAASCTAASTVGLDGGQTS
;
A
#
# COMPACT_ATOMS: atom_id res chain seq x y z
N MET A 1 26.35 -18.72 -46.42
CA MET A 1 25.94 -19.41 -45.18
C MET A 1 25.71 -18.33 -44.13
N PRO A 2 24.47 -18.06 -43.70
CA PRO A 2 24.17 -17.05 -42.69
C PRO A 2 24.49 -17.59 -41.29
N SER A 3 25.22 -16.83 -40.49
CA SER A 3 25.43 -17.10 -39.06
C SER A 3 24.16 -16.78 -38.27
N PRO A 4 23.74 -17.58 -37.28
CA PRO A 4 22.63 -17.23 -36.41
C PRO A 4 23.03 -16.07 -35.49
N LEU A 5 22.19 -15.03 -35.42
CA LEU A 5 22.31 -13.96 -34.43
C LEU A 5 22.02 -14.52 -33.03
N PRO A 6 22.70 -14.03 -31.97
CA PRO A 6 22.49 -14.54 -30.63
C PRO A 6 21.09 -14.22 -30.12
N THR A 7 20.36 -15.26 -29.73
CA THR A 7 19.08 -15.16 -29.03
C THR A 7 19.32 -14.66 -27.61
N VAL A 8 19.01 -13.39 -27.33
CA VAL A 8 19.10 -12.82 -25.98
C VAL A 8 17.93 -13.36 -25.14
N SER A 9 18.24 -14.19 -24.14
CA SER A 9 17.26 -14.75 -23.20
C SER A 9 17.10 -13.84 -21.98
N ARG A 10 15.84 -13.61 -21.57
CA ARG A 10 15.44 -12.78 -20.41
C ARG A 10 16.12 -13.16 -19.09
N ARG A 11 16.65 -14.39 -18.98
CA ARG A 11 17.35 -14.87 -17.78
C ARG A 11 18.73 -14.24 -17.54
N GLN A 12 19.40 -13.70 -18.57
CA GLN A 12 20.71 -13.06 -18.39
C GLN A 12 20.64 -11.63 -17.82
N VAL A 13 19.46 -11.01 -17.74
CA VAL A 13 19.32 -9.65 -17.21
C VAL A 13 19.26 -9.62 -15.67
N LEU A 14 19.03 -10.77 -15.01
CA LEU A 14 18.86 -10.81 -13.54
C LEU A 14 20.14 -11.15 -12.75
N ILE A 15 21.32 -11.22 -13.38
CA ILE A 15 22.59 -11.54 -12.70
C ILE A 15 23.57 -10.34 -12.67
N SER A 16 23.15 -9.18 -13.16
CA SER A 16 23.97 -7.95 -13.21
C SER A 16 23.46 -6.90 -12.23
N GLY A 17 23.61 -7.14 -10.93
CA GLY A 17 23.16 -6.18 -9.91
C GLY A 17 23.81 -6.34 -8.53
N ALA A 18 24.93 -7.06 -8.43
CA ALA A 18 25.71 -7.15 -7.20
C ALA A 18 26.96 -6.27 -7.31
N ALA A 19 26.87 -5.07 -6.74
CA ALA A 19 27.93 -4.32 -6.06
C ALA A 19 27.64 -2.82 -6.18
N LEU A 20 27.28 -2.16 -5.08
CA LEU A 20 27.84 -0.85 -4.78
C LEU A 20 27.87 -0.64 -3.26
N ALA A 21 28.99 -0.09 -2.82
CA ALA A 21 29.57 -0.20 -1.50
C ALA A 21 28.79 0.53 -0.38
N LEU A 22 28.89 -0.04 0.82
CA LEU A 22 28.66 0.62 2.10
C LEU A 22 29.64 1.80 2.25
N LEU A 23 29.20 3.03 1.95
CA LEU A 23 29.87 4.24 2.43
C LEU A 23 29.16 4.70 3.71
N SER A 24 29.62 4.16 4.84
CA SER A 24 29.37 4.73 6.16
C SER A 24 30.21 6.00 6.33
N THR A 25 29.65 7.15 5.99
CA THR A 25 30.19 8.45 6.37
C THR A 25 29.66 8.83 7.75
N THR A 26 30.49 8.71 8.77
CA THR A 26 30.26 9.34 10.07
C THR A 26 30.49 10.85 9.93
N ALA A 27 29.49 11.58 9.43
CA ALA A 27 29.46 13.03 9.55
C ALA A 27 28.86 13.41 10.90
N VAL A 28 29.72 13.57 11.91
CA VAL A 28 29.41 14.41 13.08
C VAL A 28 29.42 15.85 12.57
N GLY A 29 28.27 16.30 12.08
CA GLY A 29 28.04 17.66 11.64
C GLY A 29 26.65 18.07 12.11
N CYS A 30 26.60 19.16 12.88
CA CYS A 30 25.39 19.75 13.46
C CYS A 30 24.25 19.78 12.42
N SER A 31 23.35 18.80 12.49
CA SER A 31 22.23 18.67 11.57
C SER A 31 21.28 19.83 11.83
N ALA A 32 20.91 20.57 10.78
CA ALA A 32 19.74 21.44 10.83
C ALA A 32 18.57 20.63 11.43
N PRO A 33 17.73 21.21 12.30
CA PRO A 33 16.68 20.44 12.96
C PRO A 33 15.85 19.71 11.91
N ALA A 34 15.87 18.37 11.96
CA ALA A 34 15.09 17.55 11.05
C ALA A 34 13.63 18.00 11.10
N LYS A 35 13.01 18.18 9.93
CA LYS A 35 11.59 18.51 9.85
C LYS A 35 10.83 17.46 10.66
N ARG A 36 10.08 17.92 11.67
CA ARG A 36 9.26 17.03 12.50
C ARG A 36 8.34 16.22 11.57
N PRO A 37 8.23 14.90 11.74
CA PRO A 37 7.30 14.09 10.96
C PRO A 37 5.88 14.64 11.06
N ASP A 38 5.19 14.69 9.93
CA ASP A 38 3.77 15.01 9.86
C ASP A 38 2.97 13.77 10.28
N VAL A 39 2.47 13.78 11.52
CA VAL A 39 1.70 12.66 12.09
C VAL A 39 0.29 12.60 11.48
N GLU A 40 -0.31 13.74 11.15
CA GLU A 40 -1.65 13.79 10.55
C GLU A 40 -1.64 13.14 9.16
N ALA A 41 -0.60 13.37 8.38
CA ALA A 41 -0.40 12.68 7.11
C ALA A 41 -0.32 11.16 7.29
N LEU A 42 0.30 10.66 8.35
CA LEU A 42 0.37 9.22 8.64
C LEU A 42 -0.99 8.66 9.07
N VAL A 43 -1.74 9.38 9.90
CA VAL A 43 -3.12 9.01 10.31
C VAL A 43 -4.03 8.92 9.08
N ALA A 44 -3.97 9.90 8.18
CA ALA A 44 -4.75 9.88 6.94
C ALA A 44 -4.45 8.65 6.05
N GLN A 45 -3.18 8.22 5.98
CA GLN A 45 -2.81 7.01 5.24
C GLN A 45 -3.25 5.72 5.93
N LEU A 46 -3.27 5.72 7.26
CA LEU A 46 -3.73 4.61 8.07
C LEU A 46 -5.24 4.40 7.90
N ASP A 47 -6.03 5.47 7.92
CA ASP A 47 -7.48 5.38 7.69
C ASP A 47 -7.80 4.96 6.26
N ARG A 48 -7.05 5.46 5.29
CA ARG A 48 -7.15 5.01 3.89
C ARG A 48 -6.83 3.51 3.76
N ALA A 49 -5.80 3.02 4.43
CA ALA A 49 -5.46 1.59 4.43
C ALA A 49 -6.57 0.73 5.04
N ARG A 50 -7.23 1.19 6.12
CA ARG A 50 -8.40 0.52 6.70
C ARG A 50 -9.57 0.47 5.70
N ALA A 51 -9.88 1.58 5.06
CA ALA A 51 -10.95 1.66 4.06
C ALA A 51 -10.68 0.73 2.88
N ASP A 52 -9.47 0.73 2.33
CA ASP A 52 -9.07 -0.14 1.23
C ASP A 52 -9.18 -1.63 1.61
N SER A 53 -8.77 -1.99 2.84
CA SER A 53 -8.87 -3.36 3.35
C SER A 53 -10.33 -3.83 3.43
N GLN A 54 -11.22 -2.98 3.93
CA GLN A 54 -12.65 -3.30 4.03
C GLN A 54 -13.30 -3.41 2.65
N LEU A 55 -12.96 -2.50 1.74
CA LEU A 55 -13.44 -2.52 0.35
C LEU A 55 -13.01 -3.82 -0.35
N ALA A 56 -11.74 -4.22 -0.22
CA ALA A 56 -11.22 -5.44 -0.82
C ALA A 56 -11.88 -6.71 -0.23
N ALA A 57 -12.09 -6.75 1.09
CA ALA A 57 -12.79 -7.86 1.74
C ALA A 57 -14.26 -7.96 1.30
N ALA A 58 -14.94 -6.83 1.19
CA ALA A 58 -16.32 -6.79 0.70
C ALA A 58 -16.41 -7.24 -0.76
N ALA A 59 -15.49 -6.79 -1.63
CA ALA A 59 -15.45 -7.22 -3.02
C ALA A 59 -15.14 -8.72 -3.15
N ALA A 60 -14.26 -9.26 -2.29
CA ALA A 60 -13.95 -10.69 -2.27
C ALA A 60 -15.19 -11.55 -1.97
N SER A 61 -16.08 -11.10 -1.08
CA SER A 61 -17.28 -11.83 -0.69
C SER A 61 -18.29 -12.05 -1.83
N ALA A 62 -18.23 -11.21 -2.86
CA ALA A 62 -19.12 -11.25 -4.02
C ALA A 62 -18.44 -11.77 -5.30
N ALA A 63 -17.14 -12.08 -5.25
CA ALA A 63 -16.34 -12.45 -6.40
C ALA A 63 -16.31 -13.97 -6.64
N ARG A 64 -15.91 -14.37 -7.86
CA ARG A 64 -15.54 -15.77 -8.16
C ARG A 64 -14.33 -16.20 -7.33
N PRO A 65 -14.13 -17.51 -7.06
CA PRO A 65 -13.10 -17.97 -6.12
C PRO A 65 -11.66 -17.52 -6.41
N ASP A 66 -11.27 -17.47 -7.68
CA ASP A 66 -9.96 -17.01 -8.15
C ASP A 66 -9.73 -15.53 -7.83
N VAL A 67 -10.70 -14.69 -8.16
CA VAL A 67 -10.67 -13.24 -7.91
C VAL A 67 -10.80 -12.96 -6.41
N ALA A 68 -11.63 -13.72 -5.71
CA ALA A 68 -11.81 -13.60 -4.27
C ALA A 68 -10.50 -13.85 -3.51
N ALA A 69 -9.71 -14.87 -3.89
CA ALA A 69 -8.42 -15.15 -3.28
C ALA A 69 -7.42 -13.98 -3.45
N ALA A 70 -7.36 -13.38 -4.65
CA ALA A 70 -6.53 -12.21 -4.90
C ALA A 70 -6.98 -11.00 -4.06
N LEU A 71 -8.29 -10.74 -3.99
CA LEU A 71 -8.85 -9.65 -3.19
C LEU A 71 -8.66 -9.85 -1.69
N THR A 72 -8.75 -11.08 -1.18
CA THR A 72 -8.41 -11.41 0.21
C THR A 72 -6.94 -11.14 0.51
N THR A 73 -6.04 -11.45 -0.43
CA THR A 73 -4.62 -11.12 -0.29
C THR A 73 -4.42 -9.60 -0.20
N VAL A 74 -5.08 -8.83 -1.06
CA VAL A 74 -5.05 -7.35 -1.00
C VAL A 74 -5.56 -6.84 0.35
N ALA A 75 -6.67 -7.38 0.87
CA ALA A 75 -7.19 -7.00 2.18
C ALA A 75 -6.18 -7.27 3.30
N ALA A 76 -5.50 -8.42 3.28
CA ALA A 76 -4.46 -8.77 4.25
C ALA A 76 -3.25 -7.83 4.17
N GLU A 77 -2.76 -7.52 2.96
CA GLU A 77 -1.67 -6.56 2.74
C GLU A 77 -2.03 -5.16 3.25
N ARG A 78 -3.26 -4.68 2.99
CA ARG A 78 -3.72 -3.39 3.51
C ARG A 78 -3.86 -3.39 5.03
N THR A 79 -4.28 -4.50 5.63
CA THR A 79 -4.25 -4.69 7.10
C THR A 79 -2.82 -4.63 7.66
N SER A 80 -1.85 -5.25 6.99
CA SER A 80 -0.42 -5.17 7.38
C SER A 80 0.09 -3.72 7.37
N HIS A 81 -0.27 -2.94 6.34
CA HIS A 81 0.05 -1.52 6.29
C HIS A 81 -0.58 -0.72 7.43
N VAL A 82 -1.82 -1.04 7.85
CA VAL A 82 -2.46 -0.40 9.02
C VAL A 82 -1.63 -0.63 10.28
N GLN A 83 -1.11 -1.84 10.49
CA GLN A 83 -0.27 -2.15 11.66
C GLN A 83 1.05 -1.36 11.61
N ALA A 84 1.76 -1.40 10.48
CA ALA A 84 3.03 -0.68 10.32
C ALA A 84 2.88 0.84 10.51
N LEU A 85 1.78 1.42 10.02
CA LEU A 85 1.48 2.85 10.24
C LEU A 85 1.11 3.12 11.71
N SER A 86 0.35 2.24 12.36
CA SER A 86 -0.02 2.38 13.77
C SER A 86 1.21 2.33 14.67
N ASP A 87 2.12 1.39 14.41
CA ASP A 87 3.39 1.25 15.12
C ASP A 87 4.25 2.51 14.96
N GLU A 88 4.33 3.04 13.74
CA GLU A 88 5.11 4.24 13.47
C GLU A 88 4.52 5.50 14.11
N ILE A 89 3.19 5.66 14.07
CA ILE A 89 2.50 6.75 14.75
C ILE A 89 2.76 6.66 16.26
N THR A 90 2.65 5.46 16.84
CA THR A 90 2.94 5.23 18.27
C THR A 90 4.38 5.60 18.62
N ARG A 91 5.34 5.23 17.76
CA ARG A 91 6.76 5.56 17.94
C ARG A 91 7.01 7.08 17.92
N ILE A 92 6.29 7.84 17.09
CA ILE A 92 6.46 9.30 16.97
C ILE A 92 5.69 10.06 18.05
N ALA A 93 4.42 9.70 18.28
CA ALA A 93 3.49 10.43 19.13
C ALA A 93 3.55 9.98 20.61
N GLY A 94 4.10 8.80 20.89
CA GLY A 94 4.17 8.21 22.23
C GLY A 94 2.89 7.49 22.66
N GLU A 95 1.80 7.62 21.89
CA GLU A 95 0.52 6.96 22.14
C GLU A 95 0.00 6.35 20.84
N ALA A 96 -0.71 5.22 20.95
CA ALA A 96 -1.32 4.60 19.80
C ALA A 96 -2.38 5.54 19.19
N PRO A 97 -2.45 5.66 17.85
CA PRO A 97 -3.49 6.45 17.22
C PRO A 97 -4.84 5.95 17.71
N GLN A 98 -5.70 6.88 18.13
CA GLN A 98 -7.00 6.52 18.68
C GLN A 98 -7.71 5.64 17.66
N THR A 99 -7.89 4.37 17.99
CA THR A 99 -8.91 3.57 17.35
C THR A 99 -10.20 4.26 17.75
N SER A 100 -10.80 5.03 16.85
CA SER A 100 -12.24 5.27 16.96
C SER A 100 -12.86 3.88 17.01
N THR A 101 -13.13 3.41 18.22
CA THR A 101 -14.05 2.31 18.47
C THR A 101 -15.29 2.75 17.74
N ALA A 102 -15.52 2.17 16.57
CA ALA A 102 -16.76 2.35 15.88
C ALA A 102 -17.82 2.01 16.92
N ALA A 103 -18.63 3.00 17.29
CA ALA A 103 -19.90 2.71 17.92
C ALA A 103 -20.52 1.59 17.09
N SER A 104 -20.81 0.47 17.74
CA SER A 104 -21.54 -0.64 17.13
C SER A 104 -22.63 -0.02 16.26
N PRO A 105 -22.74 -0.32 14.95
CA PRO A 105 -23.76 0.30 14.14
C PRO A 105 -25.10 -0.08 14.76
N THR A 106 -25.72 0.86 15.48
CA THR A 106 -27.15 0.80 15.75
C THR A 106 -27.77 0.82 14.37
N SER A 107 -28.19 -0.35 13.91
CA SER A 107 -28.88 -0.52 12.63
C SER A 107 -30.23 0.19 12.73
N THR A 108 -30.24 1.50 12.53
CA THR A 108 -31.42 2.17 12.00
C THR A 108 -31.58 1.68 10.57
N SER A 109 -32.39 0.65 10.40
CA SER A 109 -32.87 0.17 9.10
C SER A 109 -33.73 1.27 8.46
N THR A 110 -33.10 2.24 7.82
CA THR A 110 -33.73 2.99 6.75
C THR A 110 -33.78 2.07 5.53
N THR A 111 -34.99 1.73 5.10
CA THR A 111 -35.29 1.01 3.85
C THR A 111 -34.75 1.81 2.66
N GLY A 112 -33.45 1.69 2.41
CA GLY A 112 -32.77 2.09 1.19
C GLY A 112 -32.58 0.86 0.32
N GLU A 113 -32.75 1.03 -0.98
CA GLU A 113 -32.49 -0.03 -1.96
C GLU A 113 -31.07 -0.60 -1.77
N PRO A 114 -30.87 -1.94 -1.84
CA PRO A 114 -29.55 -2.53 -1.62
C PRO A 114 -28.53 -1.93 -2.60
N HIS A 115 -27.50 -1.25 -2.08
CA HIS A 115 -26.39 -0.80 -2.93
C HIS A 115 -25.68 -2.03 -3.51
N PRO A 116 -25.33 -2.04 -4.82
CA PRO A 116 -24.60 -3.16 -5.40
C PRO A 116 -23.29 -3.42 -4.63
N PRO A 117 -22.86 -4.69 -4.51
CA PRO A 117 -21.60 -5.00 -3.85
C PRO A 117 -20.43 -4.35 -4.61
N PRO A 118 -19.35 -3.95 -3.89
CA PRO A 118 -18.17 -3.39 -4.53
C PRO A 118 -17.53 -4.40 -5.46
N THR A 119 -16.97 -3.90 -6.56
CA THR A 119 -16.36 -4.71 -7.62
C THR A 119 -14.83 -4.71 -7.51
N PRO A 120 -14.13 -5.64 -8.16
CA PRO A 120 -12.67 -5.60 -8.25
C PRO A 120 -12.15 -4.29 -8.87
N ARG A 121 -12.92 -3.69 -9.79
CA ARG A 121 -12.57 -2.41 -10.43
C ARG A 121 -12.58 -1.25 -9.42
N ASP A 122 -13.51 -1.27 -8.47
CA ASP A 122 -13.56 -0.27 -7.40
C ASP A 122 -12.32 -0.37 -6.49
N VAL A 123 -11.89 -1.61 -6.19
CA VAL A 123 -10.65 -1.87 -5.44
C VAL A 123 -9.42 -1.38 -6.21
N ILE A 124 -9.33 -1.66 -7.51
CA ILE A 124 -8.23 -1.17 -8.37
C ILE A 124 -8.16 0.36 -8.36
N ALA A 125 -9.31 1.03 -8.50
CA ALA A 125 -9.39 2.49 -8.48
C ALA A 125 -8.95 3.06 -7.13
N ALA A 126 -9.43 2.49 -6.02
CA ALA A 126 -9.04 2.87 -4.68
C ALA A 126 -7.54 2.71 -4.44
N LEU A 127 -6.95 1.57 -4.85
CA LEU A 127 -5.52 1.31 -4.71
C LEU A 127 -4.65 2.28 -5.53
N LYS A 128 -5.10 2.67 -6.74
CA LYS A 128 -4.41 3.70 -7.55
C LYS A 128 -4.39 5.04 -6.82
N GLN A 129 -5.53 5.45 -6.25
CA GLN A 129 -5.62 6.66 -5.45
C GLN A 129 -4.76 6.59 -4.18
N SER A 130 -4.72 5.43 -3.51
CA SER A 130 -3.89 5.19 -2.33
C SER A 130 -2.40 5.22 -2.64
N ALA A 131 -1.98 4.67 -3.79
CA ALA A 131 -0.59 4.73 -4.23
C ALA A 131 -0.14 6.17 -4.46
N GLU A 132 -0.93 6.96 -5.18
CA GLU A 132 -0.63 8.36 -5.45
C GLU A 132 -0.61 9.20 -4.17
N SER A 133 -1.62 9.02 -3.30
CA SER A 133 -1.69 9.73 -2.02
C SER A 133 -0.50 9.40 -1.11
N ALA A 134 -0.10 8.12 -1.02
CA ALA A 134 1.05 7.71 -0.24
C ALA A 134 2.37 8.24 -0.82
N ALA A 135 2.52 8.28 -2.15
CA ALA A 135 3.70 8.85 -2.80
C ALA A 135 3.82 10.37 -2.53
N GLN A 136 2.71 11.11 -2.61
CA GLN A 136 2.68 12.52 -2.27
C GLN A 136 3.01 12.75 -0.79
N ALA A 137 2.45 11.95 0.12
CA ALA A 137 2.76 12.02 1.54
C ALA A 137 4.23 11.69 1.83
N ALA A 138 4.80 10.68 1.15
CA ALA A 138 6.22 10.32 1.29
C ALA A 138 7.15 11.49 0.93
N ALA A 139 6.83 12.25 -0.13
CA ALA A 139 7.61 13.41 -0.56
C ALA A 139 7.63 14.54 0.48
N GLN A 140 6.63 14.60 1.37
CA GLN A 140 6.52 15.62 2.42
C GLN A 140 7.17 15.22 3.74
N GLN A 141 7.62 13.97 3.84
CA GLN A 141 8.25 13.36 5.01
C GLN A 141 9.75 13.15 4.80
N THR A 142 10.46 12.80 5.87
CA THR A 142 11.88 12.40 5.79
C THR A 142 12.12 11.17 6.67
N GLY A 143 13.24 10.46 6.43
CA GLY A 143 13.62 9.29 7.22
C GLY A 143 12.65 8.12 7.08
N TYR A 144 12.42 7.40 8.18
CA TYR A 144 11.61 6.18 8.19
C TYR A 144 10.16 6.37 7.72
N PRO A 145 9.39 7.41 8.13
CA PRO A 145 8.05 7.68 7.59
C PRO A 145 8.00 7.80 6.06
N ALA A 146 8.99 8.48 5.46
CA ALA A 146 9.04 8.63 4.01
C ALA A 146 9.27 7.28 3.30
N GLY A 147 10.17 6.45 3.85
CA GLY A 147 10.43 5.11 3.33
C GLY A 147 9.22 4.18 3.47
N LEU A 148 8.54 4.20 4.62
CA LEU A 148 7.33 3.42 4.87
C LEU A 148 6.22 3.79 3.88
N LEU A 149 5.95 5.09 3.70
CA LEU A 149 4.95 5.59 2.76
C LEU A 149 5.29 5.27 1.31
N GLY A 150 6.58 5.37 0.93
CA GLY A 150 7.05 4.96 -0.40
C GLY A 150 6.84 3.46 -0.66
N SER A 151 7.11 2.61 0.33
CA SER A 151 6.86 1.17 0.24
C SER A 151 5.36 0.85 0.12
N ILE A 152 4.51 1.57 0.86
CA ILE A 152 3.05 1.44 0.74
C ILE A 152 2.59 1.84 -0.66
N ALA A 153 3.09 2.95 -1.20
CA ALA A 153 2.77 3.39 -2.55
C ALA A 153 3.12 2.32 -3.58
N ALA A 154 4.33 1.76 -3.51
CA ALA A 154 4.79 0.69 -4.40
C ALA A 154 3.92 -0.58 -4.28
N SER A 155 3.58 -1.00 -3.07
CA SER A 155 2.71 -2.16 -2.83
C SER A 155 1.32 -1.96 -3.43
N CYS A 156 0.70 -0.78 -3.24
CA CYS A 156 -0.60 -0.45 -3.84
C CYS A 156 -0.54 -0.40 -5.38
N THR A 157 0.54 0.12 -5.96
CA THR A 157 0.76 0.07 -7.42
C THR A 157 0.88 -1.38 -7.91
N ALA A 158 1.64 -2.23 -7.24
CA ALA A 158 1.79 -3.64 -7.61
C ALA A 158 0.46 -4.40 -7.50
N ALA A 159 -0.28 -4.18 -6.41
CA ALA A 159 -1.59 -4.81 -6.20
C ALA A 159 -2.60 -4.42 -7.28
N SER A 160 -2.67 -3.14 -7.67
CA SER A 160 -3.61 -2.69 -8.71
C SER A 160 -3.22 -3.15 -10.12
N THR A 161 -1.93 -3.14 -10.46
CA THR A 161 -1.47 -3.42 -11.84
C THR A 161 -1.22 -4.91 -12.13
N VAL A 162 -0.71 -5.66 -11.14
CA VAL A 162 -0.33 -7.07 -11.31
C VAL A 162 -1.32 -7.99 -10.59
N GLY A 163 -1.70 -7.63 -9.36
CA GLY A 163 -2.56 -8.47 -8.52
C GLY A 163 -4.00 -8.56 -9.05
N LEU A 164 -4.56 -7.44 -9.50
CA LEU A 164 -5.98 -7.35 -9.88
C LEU A 164 -6.19 -7.09 -11.38
N ASP A 165 -5.55 -6.10 -11.99
CA ASP A 165 -5.72 -5.82 -13.44
C ASP A 165 -5.26 -7.02 -14.31
N GLY A 166 -4.20 -7.73 -13.92
CA GLY A 166 -3.72 -8.93 -14.63
C GLY A 166 -4.64 -10.15 -14.52
N GLY A 167 -5.26 -10.36 -13.35
CA GLY A 167 -6.15 -11.49 -13.09
C GLY A 167 -7.51 -11.42 -13.81
N GLN A 168 -7.92 -10.22 -14.26
CA GLN A 168 -9.19 -10.01 -14.96
C GLN A 168 -9.13 -10.41 -16.45
N THR A 169 -7.95 -10.71 -16.98
CA THR A 169 -7.72 -11.05 -18.40
C THR A 169 -7.47 -12.54 -18.66
N SER A 170 -7.53 -13.38 -17.62
CA SER A 170 -7.39 -14.85 -17.69
C SER A 170 -8.71 -15.56 -17.42
#